data_AF-A0A924YU94-F1
#
_entry.id   AF-A0A924YU94-F1
#
_cell.length_a   1.000
_cell.length_b   1.000
_cell.length_c   1.000
_cell.angle_alpha   90.00
_cell.angle_beta   90.00
_cell.angle_gamma   90.00
#
_symmetry.space_group_name_H-M   'P 1'
#
loop_
_entity.id
_entity.type
_entity.pdbx_description
1 polymer ?
#
loop_
_entity_poly.entity_id
_entity_poly.type
_entity_poly.pdbx_seq_one_letter_code
_entity_poly.pdbx_strand_id
1 'polypeptide(L)'
;MDGFHGEELILGGIGNDTISGGDGNDTIFAERGNDLIGGGDGNDVIQANDGDDTVLGGDGNDTLRGGAGKDIVLGEDGNDYVDGQGSTDTVAGNQGDDTVIGAAGEIKELFQLDPAVRAKLL
;
A
#
# COMPACT_ATOMS: atom_id res chain seq x y z
N MET A 1 -5.44 -20.65 23.14
CA MET A 1 -5.84 -19.32 22.62
C MET A 1 -4.67 -18.95 21.79
N ASP A 2 -4.79 -19.29 20.52
CA ASP A 2 -3.66 -19.46 19.63
C ASP A 2 -3.69 -18.15 18.86
N GLY A 3 -2.70 -17.30 19.14
CA GLY A 3 -2.61 -15.99 18.52
C GLY A 3 -2.46 -16.13 17.02
N PHE A 4 -3.25 -15.35 16.30
CA PHE A 4 -3.03 -15.06 14.89
C PHE A 4 -1.74 -14.23 14.81
N HIS A 5 -0.60 -14.92 14.83
CA HIS A 5 0.75 -14.36 14.71
C HIS A 5 1.51 -15.09 13.59
N GLY A 6 0.90 -15.19 12.41
CA GLY A 6 1.45 -16.00 11.34
C GLY A 6 0.94 -15.56 9.99
N GLU A 7 1.67 -15.96 8.95
CA GLU A 7 1.35 -15.66 7.55
C GLU A 7 -0.07 -16.17 7.19
N GLU A 8 -0.95 -15.25 6.81
CA GLU A 8 -2.34 -15.49 6.45
C GLU A 8 -2.61 -15.25 4.96
N LEU A 9 -3.60 -15.97 4.42
CA LEU A 9 -4.18 -15.68 3.11
C LEU A 9 -5.62 -15.18 3.34
N ILE A 10 -5.84 -13.89 3.07
CA ILE A 10 -7.13 -13.24 3.30
C ILE A 10 -7.78 -12.90 1.95
N LEU A 11 -9.05 -13.27 1.81
CA LEU A 11 -9.89 -12.94 0.66
C LEU A 11 -11.09 -12.12 1.16
N GLY A 12 -11.18 -10.85 0.76
CA GLY A 12 -12.30 -9.95 1.11
C GLY A 12 -13.59 -10.37 0.41
N GLY A 13 -13.52 -10.48 -0.90
CA GLY A 13 -14.61 -10.95 -1.74
C GLY A 13 -15.33 -9.80 -2.43
N ILE A 14 -16.59 -10.02 -2.81
CA ILE A 14 -17.39 -8.96 -3.41
C ILE A 14 -18.05 -8.15 -2.29
N GLY A 15 -17.81 -6.85 -2.26
CA GLY A 15 -18.40 -5.94 -1.29
C GLY A 15 -17.42 -4.85 -0.89
N ASN A 16 -17.84 -3.98 0.01
CA ASN A 16 -16.92 -3.07 0.67
C ASN A 16 -16.48 -3.73 1.97
N ASP A 17 -15.21 -4.10 2.05
CA ASP A 17 -14.66 -4.87 3.15
C ASP A 17 -13.74 -4.03 4.04
N THR A 18 -13.53 -4.52 5.26
CA THR A 18 -12.51 -4.01 6.18
C THR A 18 -11.62 -5.17 6.57
N ILE A 19 -10.38 -5.14 6.13
CA ILE A 19 -9.42 -6.24 6.22
C ILE A 19 -8.21 -5.81 7.03
N SER A 20 -7.74 -6.70 7.90
CA SER A 20 -6.52 -6.54 8.70
C SER A 20 -5.73 -7.84 8.62
N GLY A 21 -4.47 -7.78 8.20
CA GLY A 21 -3.54 -8.91 8.25
C GLY A 21 -3.10 -9.22 9.69
N GLY A 22 -2.60 -8.21 10.39
CA GLY A 22 -2.16 -8.35 11.78
C GLY A 22 -0.66 -8.61 11.85
N ASP A 23 -0.23 -9.59 12.64
CA ASP A 23 1.18 -9.95 12.74
C ASP A 23 1.49 -11.11 11.76
N GLY A 24 2.46 -10.94 10.87
CA GLY A 24 2.85 -11.98 9.92
C GLY A 24 3.15 -11.41 8.53
N ASN A 25 3.71 -12.23 7.64
CA ASN A 25 3.79 -11.86 6.23
C ASN A 25 2.50 -12.33 5.54
N ASP A 26 1.56 -11.43 5.35
CA ASP A 26 0.22 -11.76 4.90
C ASP A 26 0.06 -11.57 3.39
N THR A 27 -0.89 -12.30 2.82
CA THR A 27 -1.33 -12.11 1.44
C THR A 27 -2.81 -11.77 1.42
N ILE A 28 -3.13 -10.57 0.98
CA ILE A 28 -4.48 -10.01 1.02
C ILE A 28 -4.97 -9.71 -0.39
N PHE A 29 -6.13 -10.29 -0.76
CA PHE A 29 -6.87 -9.95 -1.98
C PHE A 29 -8.26 -9.44 -1.61
N ALA A 30 -8.54 -8.17 -1.84
CA ALA A 30 -9.83 -7.59 -1.45
C ALA A 30 -10.94 -7.87 -2.50
N GLU A 31 -10.57 -7.91 -3.78
CA GLU A 31 -11.40 -8.27 -4.95
C GLU A 31 -12.26 -7.15 -5.53
N ARG A 32 -13.49 -6.92 -5.07
CA ARG A 32 -14.37 -5.92 -5.70
C ARG A 32 -15.13 -5.13 -4.67
N GLY A 33 -15.05 -3.82 -4.79
CA GLY A 33 -15.79 -2.86 -3.98
C GLY A 33 -14.81 -1.86 -3.39
N ASN A 34 -15.28 -0.98 -2.51
CA ASN A 34 -14.40 0.04 -1.93
C ASN A 34 -13.92 -0.46 -0.57
N ASP A 35 -12.66 -0.85 -0.51
CA ASP A 35 -12.10 -1.60 0.59
C ASP A 35 -11.20 -0.76 1.49
N LEU A 36 -11.15 -1.11 2.78
CA LEU A 36 -10.19 -0.61 3.75
C LEU A 36 -9.30 -1.77 4.19
N ILE A 37 -8.02 -1.70 3.85
CA ILE A 37 -7.07 -2.81 4.03
C ILE A 37 -5.86 -2.31 4.81
N GLY A 38 -5.51 -3.02 5.88
CA GLY A 38 -4.24 -2.87 6.60
C GLY A 38 -3.46 -4.19 6.58
N GLY A 39 -2.19 -4.14 6.20
CA GLY A 39 -1.26 -5.27 6.30
C GLY A 39 -0.95 -5.58 7.75
N GLY A 40 -0.27 -4.66 8.43
CA GLY A 40 0.06 -4.78 9.86
C GLY A 40 1.56 -4.92 10.05
N ASP A 41 1.99 -5.81 10.93
CA ASP A 41 3.40 -6.08 11.17
C ASP A 41 3.87 -7.23 10.25
N GLY A 42 4.83 -7.00 9.37
CA GLY A 42 5.41 -8.02 8.51
C GLY A 42 5.62 -7.54 7.08
N ASN A 43 6.07 -8.43 6.19
CA ASN A 43 6.25 -8.10 4.78
C ASN A 43 5.05 -8.61 4.01
N ASP A 44 4.11 -7.72 3.72
CA ASP A 44 2.80 -8.08 3.22
C ASP A 44 2.69 -7.97 1.69
N VAL A 45 1.77 -8.73 1.13
CA VAL A 45 1.37 -8.65 -0.28
C VAL A 45 -0.10 -8.31 -0.34
N ILE A 46 -0.41 -7.08 -0.76
CA ILE A 46 -1.77 -6.55 -0.78
C ILE A 46 -2.19 -6.19 -2.21
N GLN A 47 -3.34 -6.70 -2.62
CA GLN A 47 -3.97 -6.37 -3.90
C GLN A 47 -5.44 -6.01 -3.68
N ALA A 48 -5.77 -4.72 -3.78
CA ALA A 48 -7.14 -4.24 -3.53
C ALA A 48 -8.08 -4.59 -4.69
N ASN A 49 -7.62 -4.44 -5.94
CA ASN A 49 -8.32 -4.78 -7.19
C ASN A 49 -9.34 -3.72 -7.64
N ASP A 50 -10.62 -4.05 -7.88
CA ASP A 50 -11.58 -3.11 -8.47
C ASP A 50 -12.26 -2.30 -7.35
N GLY A 51 -12.14 -0.98 -7.33
CA GLY A 51 -12.67 -0.20 -6.22
C GLY A 51 -12.04 1.18 -6.09
N ASP A 52 -12.66 2.06 -5.32
CA ASP A 52 -11.93 3.20 -4.75
C ASP A 52 -11.43 2.77 -3.37
N ASP A 53 -10.18 2.30 -3.28
CA ASP A 53 -9.66 1.57 -2.13
C ASP A 53 -8.75 2.42 -1.23
N THR A 54 -8.60 1.99 0.03
CA THR A 54 -7.60 2.51 0.97
C THR A 54 -6.74 1.36 1.48
N VAL A 55 -5.45 1.40 1.15
CA VAL A 55 -4.45 0.39 1.48
C VAL A 55 -3.37 1.01 2.36
N LEU A 56 -3.13 0.40 3.51
CA LEU A 56 -2.04 0.69 4.43
C LEU A 56 -1.16 -0.56 4.52
N GLY A 57 0.13 -0.44 4.22
CA GLY A 57 1.11 -1.53 4.33
C GLY A 57 1.36 -1.87 5.79
N GLY A 58 1.92 -0.92 6.54
CA GLY A 58 2.19 -1.06 7.96
C GLY A 58 3.69 -1.12 8.21
N ASP A 59 4.11 -1.98 9.14
CA ASP A 59 5.52 -2.16 9.49
C ASP A 59 6.12 -3.31 8.66
N GLY A 60 7.04 -3.03 7.74
CA GLY A 60 7.80 -4.03 7.01
C GLY A 60 8.06 -3.65 5.56
N ASN A 61 8.54 -4.58 4.74
CA ASN A 61 8.78 -4.29 3.32
C ASN A 61 7.63 -4.86 2.50
N ASP A 62 6.69 -4.00 2.14
CA ASP A 62 5.42 -4.43 1.57
C ASP A 62 5.39 -4.37 0.05
N THR A 63 4.48 -5.14 -0.53
CA THR A 63 4.12 -5.08 -1.94
C THR A 63 2.65 -4.74 -2.08
N LEU A 64 2.37 -3.48 -2.41
CA LEU A 64 1.03 -2.91 -2.43
C LEU A 64 0.57 -2.60 -3.85
N ARG A 65 -0.65 -3.02 -4.18
CA ARG A 65 -1.32 -2.70 -5.45
C ARG A 65 -2.72 -2.16 -5.20
N GLY A 66 -2.98 -0.92 -5.64
CA GLY A 66 -4.31 -0.30 -5.60
C GLY A 66 -5.26 -1.03 -6.54
N GLY A 67 -5.00 -0.95 -7.84
CA GLY A 67 -5.75 -1.70 -8.84
C GLY A 67 -6.53 -0.75 -9.73
N ALA A 68 -7.84 -0.91 -9.83
CA ALA A 68 -8.69 -0.12 -10.71
C ALA A 68 -9.66 0.74 -9.89
N GLY A 69 -9.35 2.03 -9.81
CA GLY A 69 -10.26 3.06 -9.35
C GLY A 69 -9.44 4.26 -8.90
N LYS A 70 -9.92 4.99 -7.89
CA LYS A 70 -9.15 6.07 -7.27
C LYS A 70 -8.72 5.63 -5.89
N ASP A 71 -7.46 5.22 -5.81
CA ASP A 71 -6.96 4.54 -4.62
C ASP A 71 -6.13 5.47 -3.73
N ILE A 72 -6.06 5.13 -2.45
CA ILE A 72 -5.07 5.64 -1.51
C ILE A 72 -4.21 4.45 -1.12
N VAL A 73 -2.92 4.47 -1.47
CA VAL A 73 -1.99 3.37 -1.19
C VAL A 73 -0.76 3.91 -0.46
N LEU A 74 -0.59 3.51 0.79
CA LEU A 74 0.48 3.99 1.67
C LEU A 74 1.33 2.80 2.12
N GLY A 75 2.64 2.83 1.84
CA GLY A 75 3.63 1.85 2.32
C GLY A 75 3.74 1.85 3.84
N GLU A 76 3.97 3.03 4.42
CA GLU A 76 4.22 3.24 5.85
C GLU A 76 5.69 2.99 6.22
N ASP A 77 6.02 2.00 7.04
CA ASP A 77 7.36 1.84 7.61
C ASP A 77 8.12 0.71 6.93
N GLY A 78 9.18 0.99 6.18
CA GLY A 78 10.06 0.00 5.57
C GLY A 78 10.34 0.32 4.11
N ASN A 79 10.89 -0.64 3.36
CA ASN A 79 11.24 -0.41 1.95
C ASN A 79 10.18 -1.02 1.05
N ASP A 80 9.25 -0.19 0.59
CA ASP A 80 8.02 -0.68 -0.02
C ASP A 80 8.06 -0.67 -1.54
N TYR A 81 7.30 -1.58 -2.14
CA TYR A 81 6.85 -1.49 -3.51
C TYR A 81 5.38 -1.06 -3.53
N VAL A 82 5.12 0.17 -3.96
CA VAL A 82 3.78 0.74 -4.01
C VAL A 82 3.39 1.03 -5.45
N ASP A 83 2.35 0.36 -5.96
CA ASP A 83 1.84 0.55 -7.31
C ASP A 83 0.35 0.90 -7.28
N GLY A 84 0.02 2.16 -7.57
CA GLY A 84 -1.37 2.63 -7.57
C GLY A 84 -2.22 1.87 -8.58
N GLN A 85 -1.66 1.58 -9.76
CA GLN A 85 -2.37 1.03 -10.92
C GLN A 85 -3.62 1.84 -11.31
N GLY A 86 -4.20 1.56 -12.48
CA GLY A 86 -5.51 2.16 -12.80
C GLY A 86 -5.50 3.68 -13.00
N SER A 87 -6.30 4.41 -12.21
CA SER A 87 -6.76 5.77 -12.54
C SER A 87 -5.90 6.89 -11.96
N THR A 88 -6.37 7.62 -10.95
CA THR A 88 -5.66 8.78 -10.39
C THR A 88 -5.62 8.59 -8.89
N ASP A 89 -4.49 8.07 -8.43
CA ASP A 89 -4.34 7.56 -7.08
C ASP A 89 -3.50 8.51 -6.23
N THR A 90 -3.64 8.36 -4.93
CA THR A 90 -2.73 8.94 -3.95
C THR A 90 -1.81 7.83 -3.44
N VAL A 91 -0.59 7.79 -3.93
CA VAL A 91 0.41 6.78 -3.53
C VAL A 91 1.56 7.41 -2.76
N ALA A 92 2.03 6.74 -1.70
CA ALA A 92 3.24 7.11 -0.98
C ALA A 92 3.90 5.88 -0.37
N GLY A 93 5.24 5.81 -0.38
CA GLY A 93 5.98 4.81 0.38
C GLY A 93 6.13 5.18 1.86
N ASN A 94 6.28 6.47 2.16
CA ASN A 94 6.51 7.03 3.51
C ASN A 94 7.94 6.82 4.05
N GLN A 95 8.16 5.96 5.04
CA GLN A 95 9.42 5.83 5.78
C GLN A 95 10.27 4.69 5.23
N GLY A 96 11.24 4.99 4.37
CA GLY A 96 12.25 4.03 3.93
C GLY A 96 12.72 4.31 2.51
N ASP A 97 13.40 3.32 1.91
CA ASP A 97 13.88 3.39 0.54
C ASP A 97 12.86 2.73 -0.41
N ASP A 98 11.84 3.50 -0.81
CA ASP A 98 10.67 2.98 -1.53
C ASP A 98 10.79 3.01 -3.06
N THR A 99 10.07 2.08 -3.69
CA THR A 99 9.72 2.13 -5.11
C THR A 99 8.25 2.45 -5.26
N VAL A 100 7.93 3.69 -5.65
CA VAL A 100 6.55 4.14 -5.84
C VAL A 100 6.24 4.36 -7.32
N ILE A 101 5.22 3.66 -7.81
CA ILE A 101 4.66 3.79 -9.14
C ILE A 101 3.24 4.34 -9.00
N GLY A 102 3.08 5.63 -9.28
CA GLY A 102 1.75 6.21 -9.44
C GLY A 102 1.15 5.86 -10.80
N ALA A 103 -0.18 5.81 -10.89
CA ALA A 103 -0.85 5.81 -12.18
C ALA A 103 -0.58 7.10 -12.97
N ALA A 104 -0.91 7.09 -14.26
CA ALA A 104 -0.77 8.22 -15.17
C ALA A 104 -1.75 9.35 -14.81
N GLY A 105 -1.50 10.06 -13.72
CA GLY A 105 -2.42 11.05 -13.16
C GLY A 105 -1.71 12.17 -12.44
N GLU A 106 -1.06 11.90 -11.31
CA GLU A 106 -0.24 12.89 -10.60
C GLU A 106 0.84 12.15 -9.81
N ILE A 107 2.10 12.28 -10.23
CA ILE A 107 3.21 12.08 -9.31
C ILE A 107 3.17 13.26 -8.35
N LYS A 108 2.48 13.12 -7.21
CA LYS A 108 2.79 13.93 -6.03
C LYS A 108 4.06 13.35 -5.42
N GLU A 109 5.19 13.63 -6.07
CA GLU A 109 6.48 13.63 -5.40
C GLU A 109 6.37 14.66 -4.28
N LEU A 110 5.99 14.22 -3.08
CA LEU A 110 6.25 14.98 -1.88
C LEU A 110 7.76 14.89 -1.67
N PHE A 111 8.48 15.84 -2.27
CA PHE A 111 9.92 16.06 -2.11
C PHE A 111 10.34 15.88 -0.64
N GLN A 112 10.83 14.69 -0.28
CA GLN A 112 11.73 14.48 0.85
C GLN A 112 13.19 14.62 0.39
N LEU A 113 13.49 15.52 -0.55
CA LEU A 113 14.88 15.89 -0.77
C LEU A 113 15.32 16.79 0.39
N ASP A 114 16.36 16.32 1.09
CA ASP A 114 17.14 17.12 2.03
C ASP A 114 17.43 18.51 1.41
N PRO A 115 17.20 19.63 2.12
CA PRO A 115 17.55 20.97 1.66
C PRO A 115 18.98 21.10 1.10
N ALA A 116 19.92 20.26 1.56
CA ALA A 116 21.29 20.22 1.07
C ALA A 116 21.42 19.72 -0.38
N VAL A 117 20.53 18.83 -0.84
CA VAL A 117 20.52 18.31 -2.22
C VAL A 117 20.03 19.38 -3.20
N ARG A 118 19.16 20.29 -2.74
CA ARG A 118 18.57 21.36 -3.56
C ARG A 118 19.57 22.44 -4.00
N ALA A 119 20.65 22.63 -3.24
CA ALA A 119 21.64 23.66 -3.53
C ALA A 119 22.65 23.28 -4.63
N LYS A 120 22.65 22.03 -5.12
CA LYS A 120 23.66 21.54 -6.07
C LYS A 120 23.18 21.49 -7.53
N LEU A 121 21.96 21.95 -7.81
CA LEU A 121 21.37 21.95 -9.15
C LEU A 121 21.03 23.36 -9.69
N LEU A 122 21.70 24.40 -9.18
CA LEU A 122 21.73 25.73 -9.78
C LEU A 122 23.19 26.19 -9.97
#